data_AF-A0A7Y6IFB3-F1
#
_entry.id   AF-A0A7Y6IFB3-F1
#
_cell.length_a   1.000
_cell.length_b   1.000
_cell.length_c   1.000
_cell.angle_alpha   90.00
_cell.angle_beta   90.00
_cell.angle_gamma   90.00
#
_symmetry.space_group_name_H-M   'P 1'
#
loop_
_entity.id
_entity.type
_entity.pdbx_description
1 polymer ?
#
loop_
_entity_poly.entity_id
_entity_poly.type
_entity_poly.pdbx_seq_one_letter_code
_entity_poly.pdbx_strand_id
1 'polypeptide(L)'
;MSNGVRHVLGVVAGIILPPLIAVMLMYGVTEVNLSFHNFVVSWTGLALVVLAGALLAVLAASRVSPVASLLGGIGFTLLGVLPFIEIMSGPIVPDRLMSGWLRNGYLTLGLTGTFLLLGIVLLVSSAFPSRWRGSRPVVVTPGYVSQGQVSQGQVSREYGAPQYGPPQYGTSQGHGGSPSYGSPPSYGQVPDDTTRPMHRE
;
A
#
# COMPACT_ATOMS: atom_id res chain seq x y z
N MET A 1 9.88 -10.79 -12.16
CA MET A 1 10.02 -11.00 -10.70
C MET A 1 8.87 -11.87 -10.25
N SER A 2 9.15 -12.94 -9.50
CA SER A 2 8.10 -13.76 -8.90
C SER A 2 7.26 -12.93 -7.93
N ASN A 3 5.96 -13.24 -7.81
CA ASN A 3 5.05 -12.54 -6.89
C ASN A 3 5.57 -12.55 -5.44
N GLY A 4 6.31 -13.60 -5.04
CA GLY A 4 6.94 -13.71 -3.73
C GLY A 4 7.97 -12.60 -3.43
N VAL A 5 8.83 -12.23 -4.40
CA VAL A 5 9.85 -11.19 -4.17
C VAL A 5 9.22 -9.83 -3.87
N ARG A 6 8.07 -9.52 -4.51
CA ARG A 6 7.35 -8.25 -4.26
C ARG A 6 6.75 -8.20 -2.85
N HIS A 7 6.27 -9.33 -2.33
CA HIS A 7 5.77 -9.41 -0.96
C HIS A 7 6.90 -9.32 0.07
N VAL A 8 8.01 -10.03 -0.13
CA VAL A 8 9.16 -9.97 0.78
C VAL A 8 9.72 -8.54 0.81
N LEU A 9 9.90 -7.88 -0.34
CA LEU A 9 10.32 -6.49 -0.38
C LEU A 9 9.35 -5.56 0.35
N GLY A 10 8.04 -5.77 0.20
CA GLY A 10 7.03 -4.99 0.90
C GLY A 10 7.07 -5.17 2.43
N VAL A 11 7.29 -6.40 2.90
CA VAL A 11 7.42 -6.70 4.35
C VAL A 11 8.70 -6.10 4.90
N VAL A 12 9.83 -6.29 4.22
CA VAL A 12 11.13 -5.75 4.63
C VAL A 12 11.06 -4.22 4.68
N ALA A 13 10.48 -3.59 3.66
CA ALA A 13 10.24 -2.15 3.65
C ALA A 13 9.35 -1.74 4.83
N GLY A 14 8.26 -2.47 5.10
CA GLY A 14 7.36 -2.21 6.22
C GLY A 14 7.97 -2.35 7.62
N ILE A 15 9.02 -3.15 7.78
CA ILE A 15 9.71 -3.35 9.06
C ILE A 15 10.85 -2.33 9.23
N ILE A 16 11.59 -2.02 8.17
CA ILE A 16 12.80 -1.20 8.24
C ILE A 16 12.48 0.30 8.08
N LEU A 17 11.52 0.67 7.22
CA LEU A 17 11.22 2.08 6.97
C LEU A 17 10.64 2.79 8.20
N PRO A 18 9.65 2.25 8.95
CA PRO A 18 9.09 2.98 10.09
C PRO A 18 10.12 3.38 11.16
N PRO A 19 11.02 2.50 11.65
CA PRO A 19 12.02 2.92 12.63
C PRO A 19 13.03 3.91 12.02
N LEU A 20 13.40 3.76 10.74
CA LEU A 20 14.27 4.71 10.06
C LEU A 20 13.62 6.10 9.99
N ILE A 21 12.35 6.17 9.56
CA ILE A 21 11.56 7.41 9.51
C ILE A 21 11.45 8.02 10.90
N ALA A 22 11.18 7.21 11.94
CA ALA A 22 11.06 7.69 13.31
C ALA A 22 12.38 8.33 13.79
N VAL A 23 13.52 7.67 13.57
CA VAL A 23 14.85 8.21 13.91
C VAL A 23 15.13 9.51 13.17
N MET A 24 14.83 9.56 11.87
CA MET A 24 15.01 10.78 11.06
C MET A 24 14.15 11.94 11.54
N LEU A 25 12.89 11.68 11.91
CA LEU A 25 12.01 12.68 12.49
C LEU A 25 12.52 13.15 13.85
N MET A 26 12.88 12.23 14.76
CA MET A 26 13.39 12.57 16.09
C MET A 26 14.64 13.45 15.99
N TYR A 27 15.61 13.05 15.17
CA TYR A 27 16.83 13.82 14.96
C TYR A 27 16.54 15.15 14.27
N GLY A 28 15.80 15.13 13.15
CA GLY A 28 15.52 16.31 12.34
C GLY A 28 14.75 17.39 13.11
N VAL A 29 13.74 17.00 13.89
CA VAL A 29 12.98 17.92 14.75
C VAL A 29 13.85 18.48 15.88
N THR A 30 14.73 17.66 16.47
CA THR A 30 15.65 18.12 17.52
C THR A 30 16.61 19.17 16.97
N GLU A 31 17.24 18.89 15.83
CA GLU A 31 18.14 19.83 15.14
C GLU A 31 17.46 21.15 14.78
N VAL A 32 16.25 21.08 14.21
CA VAL A 32 15.47 22.27 13.87
C VAL A 32 15.12 23.07 15.12
N ASN A 33 14.69 22.42 16.19
CA ASN A 33 14.32 23.07 17.46
C ASN A 33 15.53 23.76 18.11
N LEU A 34 16.66 23.06 18.23
CA LEU A 34 17.91 23.63 18.75
C LEU A 34 18.40 24.83 17.92
N SER A 35 18.22 24.78 16.60
CA SER A 35 18.64 25.87 15.72
C SER A 35 17.74 27.09 15.84
N PHE A 36 16.42 26.89 16.02
CA PHE A 36 15.48 27.97 16.29
C PHE A 36 15.82 28.73 17.57
N HIS A 37 16.26 28.05 18.64
CA HIS A 37 16.71 28.71 19.86
C HIS A 37 17.93 29.61 19.66
N ASN A 38 18.75 29.35 18.64
CA ASN A 38 19.91 30.14 18.27
C ASN A 38 19.63 31.13 17.13
N PHE A 39 18.38 31.23 16.65
CA PHE A 39 18.00 32.01 15.48
C PHE A 39 18.77 31.64 14.20
N VAL A 40 19.15 30.36 14.05
CA VAL A 40 19.82 29.81 12.87
C VAL A 40 18.92 28.75 12.22
N VAL A 41 19.00 28.57 10.90
CA VAL A 41 18.30 27.50 10.18
C VAL A 41 19.22 26.30 10.04
N SER A 42 18.85 25.14 10.61
CA SER A 42 19.54 23.88 10.34
C SER A 42 18.99 23.24 9.06
N TRP A 43 19.74 23.43 7.96
CA TRP A 43 19.46 22.78 6.68
C TRP A 43 19.47 21.25 6.78
N THR A 44 20.34 20.69 7.63
CA THR A 44 20.42 19.25 7.87
C THR A 44 19.15 18.72 8.54
N GLY A 45 18.69 19.39 9.60
CA GLY A 45 17.46 19.01 10.29
C GLY A 45 16.25 19.10 9.36
N LEU A 46 16.15 20.18 8.59
CA LEU A 46 15.08 20.38 7.60
C LEU A 46 15.11 19.30 6.51
N ALA A 47 16.30 19.00 5.96
CA ALA A 47 16.45 17.96 4.95
C ALA A 47 16.00 16.58 5.45
N LEU A 48 16.31 16.24 6.71
CA LEU A 48 15.89 14.97 7.32
C LEU A 48 14.38 14.91 7.57
N VAL A 49 13.75 16.00 8.01
CA VAL A 49 12.29 16.08 8.15
C VAL A 49 11.59 15.92 6.80
N VAL A 50 12.09 16.61 5.76
CA VAL A 50 11.55 16.50 4.40
C VAL A 50 11.71 15.08 3.85
N LEU A 51 12.89 14.47 4.03
CA LEU A 51 13.14 13.11 3.57
C LEU A 51 12.26 12.09 4.32
N ALA A 52 12.07 12.26 5.63
CA ALA A 52 11.15 11.42 6.40
C ALA A 52 9.70 11.57 5.93
N GLY A 53 9.26 12.79 5.63
CA GLY A 53 7.94 13.06 5.03
C GLY A 53 7.76 12.39 3.67
N ALA A 54 8.78 12.45 2.81
CA ALA A 54 8.77 11.77 1.51
C ALA A 54 8.67 10.23 1.68
N LEU A 55 9.44 9.65 2.59
CA LEU A 55 9.38 8.22 2.90
C LEU A 55 8.02 7.81 3.48
N LEU A 56 7.41 8.63 4.35
CA LEU A 56 6.05 8.42 4.85
C LEU A 56 5.02 8.47 3.72
N ALA A 57 5.13 9.45 2.81
CA ALA A 57 4.24 9.57 1.67
C ALA A 57 4.36 8.33 0.76
N VAL A 58 5.58 7.85 0.50
CA VAL A 58 5.81 6.59 -0.22
C VAL A 58 5.17 5.42 0.52
N LEU A 59 5.33 5.32 1.84
CA LEU A 59 4.78 4.23 2.64
C LEU A 59 3.24 4.22 2.61
N ALA A 60 2.61 5.39 2.73
CA ALA A 60 1.16 5.57 2.63
C ALA A 60 0.60 5.34 1.21
N ALA A 61 1.34 5.77 0.18
CA ALA A 61 0.95 5.64 -1.22
C ALA A 61 1.25 4.24 -1.79
N SER A 62 2.18 3.49 -1.21
CA SER A 62 2.61 2.21 -1.79
C SER A 62 1.44 1.23 -1.86
N ARG A 63 1.15 0.78 -3.08
CA ARG A 63 0.15 -0.28 -3.35
C ARG A 63 0.76 -1.68 -3.19
N VAL A 64 2.06 -1.77 -2.91
CA VAL A 64 2.82 -3.02 -2.99
C VAL A 64 2.58 -3.91 -1.77
N SER A 65 2.26 -3.34 -0.59
CA SER A 65 1.95 -4.12 0.61
C SER A 65 1.13 -3.31 1.62
N PRO A 66 -0.18 -3.60 1.80
CA PRO A 66 -1.00 -3.02 2.87
C PRO A 66 -0.42 -3.28 4.27
N VAL A 67 0.33 -4.37 4.40
CA VAL A 67 1.00 -4.78 5.64
C VAL A 67 2.06 -3.75 6.06
N ALA A 68 2.75 -3.11 5.10
CA ALA A 68 3.78 -2.12 5.42
C ALA A 68 3.17 -0.88 6.11
N SER A 69 2.07 -0.34 5.58
CA SER A 69 1.34 0.76 6.21
C SER A 69 0.72 0.38 7.55
N LEU A 70 0.25 -0.88 7.69
CA LEU A 70 -0.31 -1.36 8.94
C LEU A 70 0.76 -1.45 10.04
N LEU A 71 1.89 -2.10 9.75
CA LEU A 71 3.00 -2.25 10.71
C LEU A 71 3.59 -0.88 11.09
N GLY A 72 3.79 0.01 10.10
CA GLY A 72 4.23 1.37 10.36
C GLY A 72 3.21 2.15 11.20
N GLY A 73 1.93 2.04 10.89
CA GLY A 73 0.85 2.69 11.63
C GLY A 73 0.77 2.23 13.09
N ILE A 74 0.86 0.92 13.34
CA ILE A 74 0.94 0.36 14.70
C ILE A 74 2.16 0.90 15.43
N GLY A 75 3.35 0.86 14.81
CA GLY A 75 4.59 1.34 15.42
C GLY A 75 4.52 2.82 15.82
N PHE A 76 4.08 3.70 14.91
CA PHE A 76 3.92 5.12 15.19
C PHE A 76 2.82 5.41 16.22
N THR A 77 1.73 4.65 16.22
CA THR A 77 0.67 4.78 17.23
C THR A 77 1.20 4.43 18.62
N LEU A 78 1.93 3.31 18.75
CA LEU A 78 2.56 2.91 20.01
C LEU A 78 3.54 3.97 20.50
N LEU A 79 4.42 4.48 19.61
CA LEU A 79 5.34 5.57 19.95
C LEU A 79 4.62 6.87 20.34
N GLY A 80 3.47 7.17 19.74
CA GLY A 80 2.67 8.35 20.06
C GLY A 80 1.90 8.25 21.36
N VAL A 81 1.45 7.04 21.74
CA VAL A 81 0.69 6.80 22.98
C VAL A 81 1.63 6.68 24.20
N LEU A 82 2.83 6.15 24.00
CA LEU A 82 3.77 5.83 25.09
C LEU A 82 4.06 7.00 26.05
N PRO A 83 4.30 8.26 25.61
CA PRO A 83 4.52 9.37 26.53
C PRO A 83 3.33 9.65 27.45
N PHE A 84 2.09 9.43 26.98
CA PHE A 84 0.89 9.62 27.78
C PHE A 84 0.76 8.52 28.85
N ILE A 85 1.14 7.28 28.51
CA ILE A 85 1.21 6.20 29.49
C ILE A 85 2.25 6.55 30.55
N GLU A 86 3.44 7.01 30.17
CA GLU A 86 4.50 7.38 31.11
C GLU A 86 4.09 8.51 32.08
N ILE A 87 3.29 9.47 31.62
CA ILE A 87 2.73 10.51 32.49
C ILE A 87 1.78 9.92 33.54
N MET A 88 1.01 8.89 33.19
CA MET A 88 0.01 8.28 34.09
C MET A 88 0.60 7.21 35.02
N SER A 89 1.60 6.46 34.56
CA SER A 89 2.15 5.29 35.28
C SER A 89 3.59 5.44 35.76
N GLY A 90 4.25 6.56 35.44
CA GLY A 90 5.69 6.72 35.64
C GLY A 90 6.52 6.20 34.45
N PRO A 91 7.86 6.39 34.49
CA PRO A 91 8.74 6.10 33.36
C PRO A 91 8.76 4.61 33.02
N ILE A 92 8.43 4.28 31.76
CA ILE A 92 8.42 2.89 31.25
C ILE A 92 9.66 2.64 30.39
N VAL A 93 10.08 3.63 29.60
CA VAL A 93 11.28 3.55 28.76
C VAL A 93 12.51 3.80 29.63
N PRO A 94 13.45 2.83 29.73
CA PRO A 94 14.70 3.06 30.42
C PRO A 94 15.50 4.21 29.80
N ASP A 95 15.98 5.15 30.61
CA ASP A 95 16.74 6.32 30.15
C ASP A 95 17.96 5.97 29.28
N ARG A 96 18.53 4.78 29.50
CA ARG A 96 19.68 4.26 28.73
C ARG A 96 19.35 3.85 27.28
N LEU A 97 18.08 3.65 26.93
CA LEU A 97 17.70 3.23 25.57
C LEU A 97 17.63 4.40 24.59
N MET A 98 17.41 5.62 25.07
CA MET A 98 17.32 6.82 24.24
C MET A 98 18.41 7.81 24.65
N SER A 99 19.40 7.99 23.78
CA SER A 99 20.38 9.08 23.93
C SER A 99 19.68 10.44 23.98
N GLY A 100 20.28 11.43 24.65
CA GLY A 100 19.60 12.71 24.97
C GLY A 100 18.97 13.42 23.77
N TRP A 101 19.62 13.40 22.60
CA TRP A 101 19.08 14.01 21.38
C TRP A 101 17.88 13.24 20.81
N LEU A 102 17.92 11.89 20.80
CA LEU A 102 16.76 11.08 20.41
C LEU A 102 15.59 11.28 21.38
N ARG A 103 15.88 11.33 22.68
CA ARG A 103 14.88 11.53 23.73
C ARG A 103 14.14 12.85 23.56
N ASN A 104 14.87 13.94 23.28
CA ASN A 104 14.26 15.25 23.04
C ASN A 104 13.30 15.21 21.84
N GLY A 105 13.76 14.68 20.70
CA GLY A 105 12.94 14.55 19.50
C GLY A 105 11.71 13.66 19.71
N TYR A 106 11.89 12.54 20.40
CA TYR A 106 10.79 11.64 20.78
C TYR A 106 9.77 12.34 21.66
N LEU A 107 10.20 13.04 22.72
CA LEU A 107 9.29 13.75 23.61
C LEU A 107 8.57 14.89 22.89
N THR A 108 9.25 15.66 22.04
CA THR A 108 8.62 16.71 21.23
C THR A 108 7.55 16.12 20.29
N LEU A 109 7.89 15.10 19.51
CA LEU A 109 6.96 14.48 18.55
C LEU A 109 5.84 13.70 19.22
N GLY A 110 6.13 13.05 20.35
CA GLY A 110 5.18 12.27 21.12
C GLY A 110 4.17 13.16 21.84
N LEU A 111 4.63 14.16 22.59
CA LEU A 111 3.76 15.06 23.36
C LEU A 111 2.95 16.01 22.46
N THR A 112 3.46 16.38 21.28
CA THR A 112 2.66 17.11 20.28
C THR A 112 1.60 16.23 19.60
N GLY A 113 1.61 14.92 19.84
CA GLY A 113 0.72 13.97 19.18
C GLY A 113 1.08 13.69 17.73
N THR A 114 2.23 14.17 17.23
CA THR A 114 2.64 13.99 15.84
C THR A 114 2.79 12.52 15.48
N PHE A 115 3.45 11.71 16.33
CA PHE A 115 3.56 10.26 16.09
C PHE A 115 2.20 9.56 16.13
N LEU A 116 1.32 9.95 17.04
CA LEU A 116 -0.03 9.39 17.13
C LEU A 116 -0.83 9.70 15.85
N LEU A 117 -0.81 10.95 15.38
CA LEU A 117 -1.47 11.38 14.17
C LEU A 117 -0.94 10.64 12.94
N LEU A 118 0.39 10.52 12.79
CA LEU A 118 1.00 9.74 11.71
C LEU A 118 0.60 8.26 11.78
N GLY A 119 0.58 7.67 12.98
CA GLY A 119 0.12 6.31 13.21
C GLY A 119 -1.32 6.09 12.75
N ILE A 120 -2.23 6.97 13.17
CA ILE A 120 -3.66 6.93 12.78
C ILE A 120 -3.81 7.08 11.26
N VAL A 121 -3.13 8.04 10.63
CA VAL A 121 -3.19 8.25 9.18
C VAL A 121 -2.75 6.99 8.42
N LEU A 122 -1.66 6.35 8.87
CA LEU A 122 -1.19 5.11 8.26
C LEU A 122 -2.16 3.94 8.48
N LEU A 123 -2.73 3.80 9.68
CA LEU A 123 -3.75 2.79 9.97
C LEU A 123 -4.99 2.98 9.09
N VAL A 124 -5.51 4.19 8.99
CA VAL A 124 -6.66 4.52 8.11
C VAL A 124 -6.32 4.23 6.65
N SER A 125 -5.11 4.57 6.20
CA SER A 125 -4.66 4.27 4.83
C SER A 125 -4.61 2.76 4.53
N SER A 126 -4.38 1.92 5.56
CA SER A 126 -4.33 0.46 5.45
C SER A 126 -5.71 -0.21 5.45
N ALA A 127 -6.74 0.47 5.97
CA ALA A 127 -8.08 -0.07 6.13
C ALA A 127 -8.89 -0.14 4.82
N PHE A 128 -8.46 0.54 3.75
CA PHE A 128 -9.21 0.56 2.48
C PHE A 128 -9.26 -0.83 1.80
N PRO A 129 -10.45 -1.47 1.67
CA PRO A 129 -10.59 -2.84 1.18
C PRO A 129 -10.09 -3.04 -0.26
N SER A 130 -10.09 -1.97 -1.06
CA SER A 130 -9.59 -1.97 -2.44
C SER A 130 -8.12 -2.41 -2.55
N ARG A 131 -7.34 -2.28 -1.47
CA ARG A 131 -5.93 -2.70 -1.41
C ARG A 131 -5.74 -4.18 -1.07
N TRP A 132 -6.74 -4.80 -0.45
CA TRP A 132 -6.74 -6.21 -0.05
C TRP A 132 -7.27 -7.12 -1.16
N ARG A 133 -8.04 -6.57 -2.10
CA ARG A 133 -8.50 -7.29 -3.29
C ARG A 133 -7.31 -7.44 -4.24
N GLY A 134 -6.59 -8.56 -4.09
CA GLY A 134 -5.54 -8.95 -5.02
C GLY A 134 -6.04 -8.85 -6.46
N SER A 135 -5.19 -8.38 -7.38
CA SER A 135 -5.52 -8.35 -8.80
C SER A 135 -6.00 -9.74 -9.19
N ARG A 136 -7.30 -9.88 -9.44
CA ARG A 136 -7.85 -11.16 -9.89
C ARG A 136 -7.05 -11.56 -11.11
N PRO A 137 -6.50 -12.79 -11.18
CA PRO A 137 -5.83 -13.23 -12.38
C PRO A 137 -6.80 -12.97 -13.53
N VAL A 138 -6.33 -12.24 -14.55
CA VAL A 138 -7.10 -12.11 -15.78
C VAL A 138 -7.22 -13.53 -16.27
N VAL A 139 -8.40 -14.13 -16.09
CA VAL A 139 -8.74 -15.41 -16.67
C VAL A 139 -8.82 -15.12 -18.15
N VAL A 140 -7.67 -15.23 -18.83
CA VAL A 140 -7.62 -15.34 -20.28
C VAL A 140 -8.22 -16.70 -20.54
N THR A 141 -9.55 -16.76 -20.67
CA THR A 141 -10.23 -17.94 -21.19
C THR A 141 -9.60 -18.17 -22.56
N PRO A 142 -8.78 -19.21 -22.75
CA PRO A 142 -8.24 -19.53 -24.06
C PRO A 142 -9.46 -19.72 -24.94
N GLY A 143 -9.55 -18.92 -26.01
CA GLY A 143 -10.76 -18.80 -26.79
C GLY A 143 -11.34 -20.18 -27.07
N TYR A 144 -12.54 -20.43 -26.54
CA TYR A 144 -13.55 -21.01 -27.41
C TYR A 144 -13.64 -20.04 -28.58
N VAL A 145 -12.93 -20.37 -29.65
CA VAL A 145 -13.27 -19.91 -30.98
C VAL A 145 -14.69 -20.40 -31.17
N SER A 146 -15.67 -19.58 -30.77
CA SER A 146 -17.04 -19.75 -31.18
C SER A 146 -17.03 -19.49 -32.69
N GLN A 147 -16.68 -20.53 -33.45
CA GLN A 147 -17.05 -20.63 -34.84
C GLN A 147 -18.58 -20.60 -34.87
N GLY A 148 -19.14 -19.42 -35.10
CA GLY A 148 -20.57 -19.25 -35.33
C GLY A 148 -21.29 -18.55 -34.20
N GLN A 149 -21.19 -17.22 -34.18
CA GLN A 149 -22.40 -16.44 -34.40
C GLN A 149 -22.01 -15.04 -34.86
N VAL A 150 -22.13 -14.86 -36.16
CA VAL A 150 -22.09 -13.57 -36.83
C VAL A 150 -23.39 -12.83 -36.45
N SER A 151 -23.42 -12.17 -35.29
CA SER A 151 -24.42 -11.14 -35.06
C SER A 151 -23.94 -9.87 -35.75
N GLN A 152 -24.37 -9.75 -37.02
CA GLN A 152 -24.38 -8.48 -37.74
C GLN A 152 -25.29 -7.50 -37.00
N GLY A 153 -24.73 -6.37 -36.60
CA GLY A 153 -25.44 -5.24 -36.00
C GLY A 153 -24.50 -4.45 -35.08
N GLN A 154 -23.67 -3.56 -35.63
CA GLN A 154 -23.90 -2.09 -35.60
C GLN A 154 -23.64 -1.51 -34.17
N VAL A 155 -22.77 -0.54 -33.90
CA VAL A 155 -22.25 0.59 -34.69
C VAL A 155 -20.92 1.10 -34.10
N SER A 156 -20.00 1.40 -35.00
CA SER A 156 -18.88 2.36 -35.00
C SER A 156 -18.59 3.23 -33.76
N ARG A 157 -17.34 3.14 -33.27
CA ARG A 157 -16.51 4.33 -33.00
C ARG A 157 -15.12 4.16 -33.60
N GLU A 158 -15.10 4.59 -34.85
CA GLU A 158 -14.00 5.03 -35.67
C GLU A 158 -13.02 5.97 -34.94
N TYR A 159 -11.73 5.63 -34.96
CA TYR A 159 -10.60 6.57 -35.14
C TYR A 159 -9.33 5.76 -35.49
N GLY A 160 -8.87 5.85 -36.75
CA GLY A 160 -7.49 5.55 -37.13
C GLY A 160 -7.28 4.44 -38.17
N ALA A 161 -6.71 4.84 -39.31
CA ALA A 161 -6.46 4.11 -40.55
C ALA A 161 -5.42 2.94 -40.45
N PRO A 162 -5.32 2.08 -41.50
CA PRO A 162 -4.95 0.67 -41.39
C PRO A 162 -3.45 0.41 -41.61
N GLN A 163 -2.90 -0.60 -40.92
CA GLN A 163 -1.59 -1.16 -41.28
C GLN A 163 -1.74 -2.63 -41.70
N TYR A 164 -1.59 -2.84 -43.00
CA TYR A 164 -1.63 -4.13 -43.69
C TYR A 164 -0.30 -4.85 -43.49
N GLY A 165 -0.33 -6.05 -42.92
CA GLY A 165 0.81 -6.96 -42.84
C GLY A 165 0.35 -8.40 -43.17
N PRO A 166 1.13 -9.17 -43.95
CA PRO A 166 0.73 -10.51 -44.38
C PRO A 166 0.67 -11.51 -43.20
N PRO A 167 -0.22 -12.51 -43.25
CA PRO A 167 -0.34 -13.53 -42.21
C PRO A 167 0.90 -14.45 -42.22
N GLN A 168 1.63 -14.48 -41.10
CA GLN A 168 2.65 -15.50 -40.88
C GLN A 168 1.98 -16.84 -40.55
N TYR A 169 2.02 -17.74 -41.53
CA TYR A 169 1.83 -19.17 -41.31
C TYR A 169 3.07 -19.76 -40.65
N GLY A 170 2.89 -20.34 -39.46
CA GLY A 170 3.94 -20.99 -38.68
C GLY A 170 3.41 -22.18 -37.90
N THR A 171 3.34 -23.30 -38.61
CA THR A 171 3.36 -24.73 -38.21
C THR A 171 3.40 -25.13 -36.72
N SER A 172 2.41 -25.97 -36.39
CA SER A 172 2.37 -27.06 -35.40
C SER A 172 3.67 -27.53 -34.72
N GLN A 173 3.64 -27.63 -33.39
CA GLN A 173 4.49 -28.59 -32.67
C GLN A 173 3.87 -29.02 -31.33
N GLY A 174 3.69 -30.34 -31.15
CA GLY A 174 3.84 -31.02 -29.86
C GLY A 174 2.59 -31.34 -29.04
N HIS A 175 2.03 -32.54 -29.26
CA HIS A 175 1.20 -33.27 -28.30
C HIS A 175 1.92 -33.52 -26.97
N GLY A 176 1.19 -33.45 -25.84
CA GLY A 176 1.68 -33.95 -24.55
C GLY A 176 0.77 -33.65 -23.35
N GLY A 177 -0.30 -34.42 -23.19
CA GLY A 177 -0.95 -34.71 -21.91
C GLY A 177 -1.89 -33.64 -21.33
N SER A 178 -3.18 -33.77 -21.63
CA SER A 178 -4.26 -33.09 -20.89
C SER A 178 -4.54 -33.84 -19.58
N PRO A 179 -4.47 -33.19 -18.39
CA PRO A 179 -5.13 -33.69 -17.20
C PRO A 179 -6.64 -33.57 -17.40
N SER A 180 -7.35 -34.70 -17.28
CA SER A 180 -8.82 -34.71 -17.18
C SER A 180 -9.24 -34.01 -15.89
N TYR A 181 -9.59 -32.73 -15.98
CA TYR A 181 -10.23 -32.01 -14.88
C TYR A 181 -11.72 -32.32 -14.92
N GLY A 182 -12.21 -32.92 -13.83
CA GLY A 182 -13.61 -33.23 -13.62
C GLY A 182 -14.51 -32.01 -13.81
N SER A 183 -15.70 -32.28 -14.31
CA SER A 183 -16.77 -31.32 -14.55
C SER A 183 -16.92 -30.33 -13.39
N PRO A 184 -16.99 -29.00 -13.66
CA PRO A 184 -17.28 -28.05 -12.61
C PRO A 184 -18.68 -28.32 -12.04
N PRO A 185 -18.89 -28.15 -10.72
CA PRO A 185 -20.22 -28.21 -10.14
C PRO A 185 -21.09 -27.12 -10.79
N SER A 186 -22.28 -27.52 -11.23
CA SER A 186 -23.34 -26.63 -11.68
C SER A 186 -23.70 -25.72 -10.51
N TYR A 187 -23.20 -24.48 -10.52
CA TYR A 187 -23.63 -23.45 -9.58
C TYR A 187 -25.05 -23.06 -9.95
N GLY A 188 -26.00 -23.63 -9.21
CA GLY A 188 -27.39 -23.22 -9.22
C GLY A 188 -27.52 -21.73 -8.92
N GLN A 189 -28.41 -21.12 -9.71
CA GLN A 189 -29.25 -19.96 -9.38
C GLN A 189 -28.57 -18.80 -8.65
N VAL A 190 -28.32 -17.75 -9.42
CA VAL A 190 -28.12 -16.39 -8.93
C VAL A 190 -29.36 -16.01 -8.09
N PRO A 191 -29.23 -15.66 -6.80
CA PRO A 191 -30.34 -15.13 -6.03
C PRO A 191 -30.82 -13.81 -6.66
N ASP A 192 -32.12 -13.67 -6.84
CA ASP A 192 -32.72 -12.45 -7.34
C ASP A 192 -32.24 -11.23 -6.54
N ASP A 193 -31.69 -10.25 -7.26
CA ASP A 193 -31.27 -8.96 -6.71
C ASP A 193 -32.50 -8.15 -6.33
N THR A 194 -32.94 -8.31 -5.09
CA THR A 194 -34.09 -7.60 -4.49
C THR A 194 -33.78 -6.14 -4.14
N THR A 195 -32.59 -5.63 -4.46
CA THR A 195 -32.22 -4.23 -4.15
C THR A 195 -32.42 -3.25 -5.30
N ARG A 196 -32.98 -3.68 -6.45
CA ARG A 196 -33.40 -2.74 -7.49
C ARG A 196 -34.65 -1.95 -7.05
N PRO A 197 -34.59 -0.60 -6.99
CA PRO A 197 -35.75 0.21 -6.69
C PRO A 197 -36.78 0.04 -7.82
N MET A 198 -37.99 -0.41 -7.48
CA MET A 198 -39.12 -0.38 -8.41
C MET A 198 -39.40 1.08 -8.79
N HIS A 199 -39.24 1.42 -10.06
CA HIS A 199 -39.80 2.66 -10.58
C HIS A 199 -41.32 2.59 -10.45
N ARG A 200 -41.87 3.51 -9.64
CA ARG A 200 -43.29 3.85 -9.65
C ARG A 200 -43.51 4.88 -10.74
N GLU A 201 -44.39 4.55 -11.68
CA GLU A 201 -45.06 5.51 -12.57
C GLU A 201 -46.05 6.38 -11.80
#